data_AF-A0A165NKT0-F1
#
_entry.id   AF-A0A165NKT0-F1
#
_cell.length_a   1.000
_cell.length_b   1.000
_cell.length_c   1.000
_cell.angle_alpha   90.00
_cell.angle_beta   90.00
_cell.angle_gamma   90.00
#
_symmetry.space_group_name_H-M   'P 1'
#
loop_
_entity.id
_entity.type
_entity.pdbx_description
1 polymer ?
#
loop_
_entity_poly.entity_id
_entity_poly.type
_entity_poly.pdbx_seq_one_letter_code
_entity_poly.pdbx_strand_id
1 'polypeptide(L)'
;MKRWWTVELTARRKELRVLGNEAHKYCYVPDHPSHHIFRQAEQNYQDAIRKQKSKHWEEWMTHVSGKDIWTANKFISGPVGDGGKTRVPTLKIKDAAGQIIGEATTNEDRAQQLANSFFPQPPAHSLVDPDTAPPLPISKF
;
A
#
# COMPACT_ATOMS: atom_id res chain seq x y z
N MET A 1 0.62 25.45 2.78
CA MET A 1 1.33 24.59 1.82
C MET A 1 0.44 24.40 0.59
N LYS A 2 0.86 24.89 -0.58
CA LYS A 2 0.05 24.82 -1.81
C LYS A 2 0.07 23.38 -2.33
N ARG A 3 -1.05 22.88 -2.87
CA ARG A 3 -1.15 21.51 -3.39
C ARG A 3 -0.22 21.37 -4.61
N TRP A 4 0.64 20.35 -4.65
CA TRP A 4 1.48 20.04 -5.82
C TRP A 4 0.65 19.56 -7.03
N TRP A 5 -0.59 19.12 -6.78
CA TRP A 5 -1.53 18.66 -7.80
C TRP A 5 -2.07 19.81 -8.67
N THR A 6 -1.98 19.66 -9.99
CA THR A 6 -2.42 20.69 -10.95
C THR A 6 -3.65 20.28 -11.76
N VAL A 7 -4.29 21.26 -12.39
CA VAL A 7 -5.39 21.03 -13.34
C VAL A 7 -4.89 20.20 -14.54
N GLU A 8 -3.65 20.43 -14.98
CA GLU A 8 -2.99 19.68 -16.05
C GLU A 8 -2.85 18.19 -15.72
N LEU A 9 -2.43 17.85 -14.50
CA LEU A 9 -2.40 16.45 -14.04
C LEU A 9 -3.80 15.83 -13.95
N THR A 10 -4.81 16.64 -13.66
CA THR A 10 -6.21 16.20 -13.66
C THR A 10 -6.68 15.90 -15.08
N ALA A 11 -6.33 16.74 -16.06
CA ALA A 11 -6.63 16.52 -17.46
C ALA A 11 -5.97 15.23 -17.99
N ARG A 12 -4.67 15.05 -17.74
CA ARG A 12 -3.95 13.82 -18.11
C ARG A 12 -4.52 12.57 -17.46
N ARG A 13 -4.97 12.64 -16.19
CA ARG A 13 -5.64 11.52 -15.52
C ARG A 13 -6.95 11.14 -16.23
N LYS A 14 -7.74 12.13 -16.67
CA LYS A 14 -8.99 11.88 -17.41
C LYS A 14 -8.71 11.24 -18.77
N GLU A 15 -7.74 11.76 -19.50
CA GLU A 15 -7.28 11.20 -20.77
C GLU A 15 -6.83 9.75 -20.61
N LEU A 16 -5.97 9.48 -19.62
CA LEU A 16 -5.49 8.13 -19.32
C LEU A 16 -6.63 7.16 -19.01
N ARG A 17 -7.67 7.61 -18.28
CA ARG A 17 -8.87 6.80 -18.02
C ARG A 17 -9.61 6.45 -19.31
N VAL A 18 -9.78 7.40 -20.22
CA VAL A 18 -10.45 7.15 -21.50
C VAL A 18 -9.67 6.14 -22.33
N LEU A 19 -8.36 6.36 -22.50
CA LEU A 19 -7.48 5.47 -23.25
C LEU A 19 -7.36 4.08 -22.61
N GLY A 20 -7.36 4.01 -21.28
CA GLY A 20 -7.35 2.73 -20.54
C GLY A 20 -8.63 1.93 -20.75
N ASN A 21 -9.79 2.60 -20.78
CA ASN A 21 -11.05 1.94 -21.12
C ASN A 21 -11.04 1.40 -22.56
N GLU A 22 -10.46 2.14 -23.51
CA GLU A 22 -10.33 1.71 -24.90
C GLU A 22 -9.36 0.53 -25.04
N ALA A 23 -8.20 0.57 -24.38
CA ALA A 23 -7.27 -0.55 -24.33
C ALA A 23 -7.92 -1.80 -23.72
N HIS A 24 -8.68 -1.65 -22.63
CA HIS A 24 -9.39 -2.75 -22.01
C HIS A 24 -10.48 -3.33 -22.93
N LYS A 25 -11.18 -2.49 -23.70
CA LYS A 25 -12.19 -2.95 -24.67
C LYS A 25 -11.60 -3.93 -25.70
N TYR A 26 -10.34 -3.71 -26.09
CA TYR A 26 -9.63 -4.56 -27.07
C TYR A 26 -8.57 -5.46 -26.41
N CYS A 27 -8.74 -5.83 -25.14
CA CYS A 27 -7.76 -6.65 -24.41
C CYS A 27 -7.50 -8.03 -25.04
N TYR A 28 -8.46 -8.59 -25.78
CA TYR A 28 -8.32 -9.86 -26.50
C TYR A 28 -7.69 -9.72 -27.90
N VAL A 29 -7.36 -8.51 -28.32
CA VAL A 29 -6.67 -8.23 -29.60
C VAL A 29 -5.28 -7.67 -29.26
N PRO A 30 -4.23 -8.53 -29.22
CA PRO A 30 -2.91 -8.13 -28.72
C PRO A 30 -2.28 -6.95 -29.49
N ASP A 31 -2.48 -6.90 -30.81
CA ASP A 31 -1.87 -5.91 -31.69
C ASP A 31 -2.76 -4.67 -31.94
N HIS A 32 -3.82 -4.47 -31.13
CA HIS A 32 -4.67 -3.29 -31.28
C HIS A 32 -3.90 -2.00 -30.90
N PRO A 33 -3.94 -0.94 -31.72
CA PRO A 33 -3.15 0.27 -31.50
C PRO A 33 -3.44 0.99 -30.18
N SER A 34 -4.63 0.79 -29.59
CA SER A 34 -5.02 1.38 -28.30
C SER A 34 -4.05 1.01 -27.17
N HIS A 35 -3.46 -0.18 -27.20
CA HIS A 35 -2.51 -0.61 -26.16
C HIS A 35 -1.25 0.25 -26.17
N HIS A 36 -0.73 0.56 -27.36
CA HIS A 36 0.44 1.42 -27.50
C HIS A 36 0.11 2.87 -27.10
N ILE A 37 -1.06 3.38 -27.50
CA ILE A 37 -1.51 4.75 -27.18
C ILE A 37 -1.66 4.88 -25.66
N PHE A 38 -2.28 3.89 -25.01
CA PHE A 38 -2.45 3.87 -23.57
C PHE A 38 -1.10 3.86 -22.82
N ARG A 39 -0.17 2.99 -23.21
CA ARG A 39 1.18 2.95 -22.59
C ARG A 39 1.93 4.26 -22.75
N GLN A 40 1.85 4.89 -23.93
CA GLN A 40 2.49 6.18 -24.17
C GLN A 40 1.87 7.29 -23.29
N ALA A 41 0.54 7.33 -23.20
CA ALA A 41 -0.16 8.27 -22.33
C ALA A 41 0.17 8.02 -20.84
N GLU A 42 0.29 6.76 -20.42
CA GLU A 42 0.70 6.38 -19.07
C GLU A 42 2.10 6.89 -18.76
N GLN A 43 3.07 6.64 -19.65
CA GLN A 43 4.44 7.13 -19.48
C GLN A 43 4.49 8.66 -19.37
N ASN A 44 3.79 9.35 -20.28
CA ASN A 44 3.69 10.81 -20.26
C ASN A 44 3.07 11.33 -18.96
N TYR A 45 2.05 10.64 -18.44
CA TYR A 45 1.41 10.99 -17.17
C TYR A 45 2.34 10.77 -15.98
N GLN A 46 3.05 9.65 -15.92
CA GLN A 46 4.02 9.36 -14.86
C GLN A 46 5.16 10.38 -14.86
N ASP A 47 5.67 10.75 -16.04
CA ASP A 47 6.72 11.75 -16.17
C ASP A 47 6.22 13.14 -15.77
N ALA A 48 4.98 13.50 -16.11
CA ALA A 48 4.36 14.74 -15.65
C ALA A 48 4.22 14.77 -14.11
N ILE A 49 3.84 13.65 -13.48
CA ILE A 49 3.78 13.54 -12.01
C ILE A 49 5.17 13.74 -11.40
N ARG A 50 6.19 13.04 -11.92
CA ARG A 50 7.57 13.14 -11.42
C ARG A 50 8.07 14.57 -11.52
N LYS A 51 7.95 15.19 -12.69
CA LYS A 51 8.34 16.59 -12.94
C LYS A 51 7.64 17.55 -11.99
N GLN A 52 6.32 17.41 -11.82
CA GLN A 52 5.55 18.31 -10.97
C GLN A 52 5.90 18.16 -9.48
N LYS A 53 6.17 16.93 -9.02
CA LYS A 53 6.66 16.69 -7.65
C LYS A 53 8.03 17.31 -7.43
N SER A 54 8.99 17.09 -8.33
CA SER A 54 10.33 17.67 -8.25
C SER A 54 10.27 19.19 -8.27
N LYS A 55 9.53 19.78 -9.22
CA LYS A 55 9.32 21.23 -9.29
C LYS A 55 8.72 21.79 -8.00
N HIS A 56 7.69 21.15 -7.46
CA HIS A 56 7.09 21.59 -6.21
C HIS A 56 8.07 21.50 -5.03
N TRP A 57 8.89 20.44 -4.99
CA TRP A 57 9.92 20.27 -3.98
C TRP A 57 11.00 21.36 -4.07
N GLU A 58 11.47 21.66 -5.28
CA GLU A 58 12.45 22.72 -5.55
C GLU A 58 11.90 24.10 -5.18
N GLU A 59 10.68 24.44 -5.65
CA GLU A 59 9.98 25.67 -5.28
C GLU A 59 9.76 25.78 -3.78
N TRP A 60 9.49 24.66 -3.10
CA TRP A 60 9.38 24.66 -1.66
C TRP A 60 10.74 24.98 -1.02
N MET A 61 11.81 24.30 -1.44
CA MET A 61 13.17 24.50 -0.92
C MET A 61 13.67 25.94 -1.07
N THR A 62 13.31 26.66 -2.14
CA THR A 62 13.72 28.07 -2.32
C THR A 62 13.03 29.04 -1.35
N HIS A 63 11.92 28.63 -0.74
CA HIS A 63 11.14 29.44 0.21
C HIS A 63 11.26 28.96 1.67
N VAL A 64 12.06 27.93 1.94
CA VAL A 64 12.28 27.32 3.27
C VAL A 64 13.07 28.26 4.19
N SER A 65 12.57 28.45 5.41
CA SER A 65 13.26 29.17 6.51
C SER A 65 13.93 28.19 7.50
N GLY A 66 14.63 28.70 8.52
CA GLY A 66 15.34 27.84 9.49
C GLY A 66 14.48 26.78 10.19
N LYS A 67 13.18 27.02 10.37
CA LYS A 67 12.23 26.03 10.95
C LYS A 67 11.90 24.90 9.97
N ASP A 68 11.93 25.20 8.67
CA ASP A 68 11.56 24.27 7.62
C ASP A 68 12.72 23.31 7.26
N ILE A 69 13.97 23.67 7.60
CA ILE A 69 15.17 22.82 7.41
C ILE A 69 15.02 21.48 8.15
N TRP A 70 14.56 21.51 9.40
CA TRP A 70 14.31 20.29 10.17
C TRP A 70 13.21 19.43 9.57
N THR A 71 12.22 20.07 8.94
CA THR A 71 11.13 19.39 8.24
C THR A 71 11.65 18.75 6.94
N ALA A 72 12.51 19.44 6.20
CA ALA A 72 13.17 18.88 5.00
C ALA A 72 14.03 17.67 5.34
N ASN A 73 14.86 17.78 6.39
CA ASN A 73 15.70 16.70 6.89
C ASN A 73 14.85 15.48 7.25
N LYS A 74 13.73 15.68 7.97
CA LYS A 74 12.78 14.60 8.29
C LYS A 74 12.23 13.89 7.04
N PHE A 75 11.95 14.61 5.96
CA PHE A 75 11.48 14.00 4.71
C PHE A 75 12.57 13.24 3.97
N ILE A 76 13.83 13.70 4.02
CA ILE A 76 14.98 13.05 3.36
C ILE A 76 15.47 11.82 4.15
N SER A 77 15.54 11.91 5.48
CA SER A 77 15.96 10.82 6.35
C SER A 77 14.87 9.78 6.60
N GLY A 78 13.64 10.05 6.15
CA GLY A 78 12.58 9.07 6.14
C GLY A 78 12.94 7.91 5.19
N PRO A 79 12.68 6.65 5.58
CA PRO A 79 12.87 5.53 4.66
C PRO A 79 11.96 5.70 3.44
N VAL A 80 12.52 5.50 2.25
CA VAL A 80 11.84 5.59 0.95
C VAL A 80 10.64 4.63 0.90
N GLY A 81 9.41 5.15 0.81
CA GLY A 81 8.17 4.38 0.82
C GLY A 81 6.90 5.22 0.62
N ASP A 82 5.73 4.58 0.55
CA ASP A 82 4.41 5.17 0.23
C ASP A 82 3.81 6.10 1.31
N GLY A 83 4.59 6.45 2.34
CA GLY A 83 4.11 7.21 3.49
C GLY A 83 3.49 6.35 4.60
N GLY A 84 3.42 5.03 4.43
CA GLY A 84 3.21 4.10 5.54
C GLY A 84 4.36 4.19 6.55
N LYS A 85 4.05 4.04 7.84
CA LYS A 85 5.10 3.80 8.84
C LYS A 85 5.82 2.50 8.42
N THR A 86 7.00 2.62 7.86
CA THR A 86 7.87 1.51 7.43
C THR A 86 8.25 0.56 8.54
N ARG A 87 8.04 0.96 9.81
CA ARG A 87 8.25 0.11 10.98
C ARG A 87 6.93 -0.18 11.66
N VAL A 88 6.59 -1.47 11.70
CA VAL A 88 5.65 -2.01 12.68
C VAL A 88 6.16 -1.60 14.06
N PRO A 89 5.32 -1.00 14.93
CA PRO A 89 5.75 -0.60 16.26
C PRO A 89 6.21 -1.82 17.06
N THR A 90 6.97 -1.58 18.12
CA THR A 90 7.28 -2.62 19.11
C THR A 90 5.97 -3.21 19.64
N LEU A 91 5.82 -4.53 19.53
CA LEU A 91 4.61 -5.22 20.01
C LEU A 91 4.83 -5.65 21.46
N LYS A 92 3.82 -5.45 22.30
CA LYS A 92 3.82 -5.93 23.68
C LYS A 92 3.32 -7.37 23.71
N ILE A 93 4.12 -8.27 24.25
CA ILE A 93 3.76 -9.67 24.44
C ILE A 93 3.00 -9.76 25.77
N LYS A 94 1.80 -10.33 25.73
CA LYS A 94 0.96 -10.52 26.92
C LYS A 94 0.84 -12.00 27.25
N ASP A 95 0.78 -12.31 28.54
CA ASP A 95 0.38 -13.65 28.99
C ASP A 95 -1.15 -13.86 28.88
N ALA A 96 -1.61 -15.06 29.25
CA ALA A 96 -3.03 -15.40 29.25
C ALA A 96 -3.87 -14.57 30.24
N ALA A 97 -3.23 -13.96 31.24
CA ALA A 97 -3.85 -13.04 32.21
C ALA A 97 -3.86 -11.57 31.72
N GLY A 98 -3.27 -11.30 30.56
CA GLY A 98 -3.20 -9.97 29.95
C GLY A 98 -2.03 -9.09 30.43
N GLN A 99 -1.12 -9.63 31.25
CA GLN A 99 0.05 -8.92 31.76
C GLN A 99 1.18 -8.90 30.74
N ILE A 100 1.89 -7.77 30.64
CA ILE A 100 2.99 -7.60 29.69
C ILE A 100 4.20 -8.38 30.20
N ILE A 101 4.60 -9.40 29.44
CA ILE A 101 5.72 -10.29 29.77
C ILE A 101 6.96 -10.04 28.89
N GLY A 102 6.83 -9.21 27.85
CA GLY A 102 7.95 -8.87 26.99
C GLY A 102 7.59 -7.93 25.84
N GLU A 103 8.58 -7.63 25.02
CA GLU A 103 8.44 -6.74 23.86
C GLU A 103 9.12 -7.35 22.64
N ALA A 104 8.42 -7.36 21.50
CA ALA A 104 8.96 -7.78 20.20
C ALA A 104 9.49 -6.56 19.43
N THR A 105 10.81 -6.47 19.33
CA THR A 105 11.52 -5.30 18.76
C THR A 105 12.12 -5.58 17.38
N THR A 106 12.39 -6.85 17.04
CA THR A 106 12.84 -7.28 15.70
C THR A 106 11.66 -7.60 14.79
N ASN A 107 11.89 -7.68 13.48
CA ASN A 107 10.81 -8.01 12.54
C ASN A 107 10.38 -9.48 12.68
N GLU A 108 11.33 -10.35 12.96
CA GLU A 108 11.17 -11.77 13.19
C GLU A 108 10.29 -12.01 14.43
N ASP A 109 10.60 -11.34 15.55
CA ASP A 109 9.79 -11.43 16.77
C ASP A 109 8.37 -10.95 16.52
N ARG A 110 8.20 -9.83 15.78
CA ARG A 110 6.89 -9.30 15.45
C ARG A 110 6.07 -10.26 14.60
N ALA A 111 6.70 -10.85 13.58
CA ALA A 111 6.05 -11.82 12.71
C ALA A 111 5.58 -13.04 13.51
N GLN A 112 6.42 -13.57 14.40
CA GLN A 112 6.06 -14.70 15.26
C GLN A 112 4.92 -14.36 16.22
N GLN A 113 4.93 -13.18 16.83
CA GLN A 113 3.87 -12.77 17.74
C GLN A 113 2.52 -12.60 17.03
N LEU A 114 2.52 -12.01 15.83
CA LEU A 114 1.31 -11.91 15.02
C LEU A 114 0.80 -13.29 14.60
N ALA A 115 1.69 -14.19 14.19
CA ALA A 115 1.31 -15.55 13.82
C ALA A 115 0.64 -16.29 15.00
N ASN A 116 1.25 -16.24 16.19
CA ASN A 116 0.69 -16.87 17.39
C ASN A 116 -0.65 -16.27 17.81
N SER A 117 -0.83 -14.96 17.62
CA SER A 117 -2.06 -14.25 18.01
C SER A 117 -3.23 -14.52 17.06
N PHE A 118 -2.98 -14.54 15.75
CA PHE A 118 -4.02 -14.78 14.74
C PHE A 118 -4.34 -16.26 14.53
N PHE A 119 -3.37 -17.15 14.78
CA PHE A 119 -3.51 -18.58 14.57
C PHE A 119 -3.22 -19.32 15.87
N PRO A 120 -4.14 -19.28 16.85
CA PRO A 120 -3.99 -20.05 18.08
C PRO A 120 -3.88 -21.55 17.76
N GLN A 121 -3.18 -22.29 18.62
CA GLN A 121 -3.06 -23.73 18.45
C GLN A 121 -4.44 -24.40 18.46
N PRO A 122 -4.67 -25.41 17.61
CA PRO A 122 -5.89 -26.19 17.65
C PRO A 122 -6.12 -26.76 19.05
N PRO A 123 -7.38 -26.84 19.53
CA PRO A 123 -7.68 -27.45 20.81
C PRO A 123 -7.20 -28.92 20.83
N ALA A 124 -6.71 -29.38 21.98
CA ALA A 124 -6.17 -30.74 22.15
C ALA A 124 -7.20 -31.86 21.87
N HIS A 125 -8.49 -31.53 21.96
CA HIS A 125 -9.59 -32.42 21.65
C HIS A 125 -10.48 -31.77 20.60
N SER A 126 -10.93 -32.58 19.64
CA SER A 126 -11.97 -32.15 18.71
C SER A 126 -13.22 -31.74 19.50
N LEU A 127 -13.69 -30.51 19.27
CA LEU A 127 -15.00 -30.06 19.76
C LEU A 127 -16.16 -30.68 18.95
N VAL A 128 -15.82 -31.35 17.85
CA VAL A 128 -16.75 -32.09 17.01
C VAL A 128 -16.77 -33.53 17.50
N ASP A 129 -17.96 -34.03 17.82
CA ASP A 129 -18.19 -35.44 18.16
C ASP A 129 -17.70 -36.30 16.96
N PRO A 130 -16.88 -37.34 17.18
CA PRO A 130 -16.39 -38.22 16.11
C PRO A 130 -17.50 -38.80 15.21
N ASP A 131 -18.74 -38.87 15.70
CA ASP A 131 -19.89 -39.36 14.93
C ASP A 131 -20.64 -38.26 14.14
N THR A 132 -20.17 -37.01 14.20
CA THR A 132 -20.78 -35.91 13.44
C THR A 132 -20.32 -35.97 11.99
N ALA A 133 -21.20 -36.45 11.11
CA ALA A 133 -20.97 -36.37 9.67
C ALA A 133 -20.85 -34.88 9.23
N PRO A 134 -19.86 -34.54 8.38
CA PRO A 134 -19.72 -33.18 7.87
C PRO A 134 -20.99 -32.78 7.07
N PRO A 135 -21.39 -31.51 7.11
CA PRO A 135 -22.59 -31.07 6.40
C PRO A 135 -22.44 -31.34 4.90
N LEU A 136 -23.51 -31.87 4.29
CA LEU A 136 -23.51 -32.18 2.86
C LEU A 136 -23.21 -30.91 2.05
N PRO A 137 -22.35 -30.99 1.02
CA PRO A 137 -22.03 -29.84 0.20
C PRO A 137 -23.32 -29.30 -0.45
N ILE A 138 -23.56 -28.01 -0.26
CA ILE A 138 -24.68 -27.34 -0.92
C ILE A 138 -24.33 -27.26 -2.41
N SER A 139 -24.86 -28.20 -3.21
CA SER A 139 -24.79 -28.11 -4.66
C SER A 139 -25.60 -26.89 -5.09
N LYS A 140 -24.92 -25.79 -5.42
CA LYS A 140 -25.53 -24.69 -6.14
C LYS A 140 -25.64 -25.09 -7.60
N PHE A 141 -26.87 -25.30 -8.07
CA PHE A 141 -27.21 -25.32 -9.49
C PHE A 141 -27.36 -23.89 -10.00
#